data_AF-A0A661MWN4-F1
#
_entry.id   AF-A0A661MWN4-F1
#
_cell.length_a   1.000
_cell.length_b   1.000
_cell.length_c   1.000
_cell.angle_alpha   90.00
_cell.angle_beta   90.00
_cell.angle_gamma   90.00
#
_symmetry.space_group_name_H-M   'P 1'
#
loop_
_entity.id
_entity.type
_entity.pdbx_description
1 polymer ?
#
loop_
_entity_poly.entity_id
_entity_poly.type
_entity_poly.pdbx_seq_one_letter_code
_entity_poly.pdbx_strand_id
1 'polypeptide(L)'
;MDGVHPYTDVTPAVHTFDQTVTALNAIGGRYIGVALTSGGGCGVAGLDREAHDEMARRTGSVDATGAPLVSVAESGTVSSSIIDSIQTLAASTPQDVNTRTENVPGNPDDIDATLFLNAIVPLEAYRDGAACPTCYTTKDMTTFHQVTPGTEVEFDIEFENTIRMGQETAEIFRAKIFVVGNGVTDLDERQVYIVVPPEGQEIVIF
;
A
#
# COMPACT_ATOMS: atom_id res chain seq x y z
N MET A 1 -3.82 -26.83 -10.57
CA MET A 1 -4.89 -27.34 -11.48
C MET A 1 -6.16 -26.56 -11.21
N ASP A 2 -6.86 -26.05 -12.24
CA ASP A 2 -8.13 -25.35 -12.04
C ASP A 2 -9.18 -26.32 -11.45
N GLY A 3 -9.76 -25.95 -10.31
CA GLY A 3 -10.87 -26.69 -9.71
C GLY A 3 -12.11 -26.57 -10.60
N VAL A 4 -12.27 -27.50 -11.54
CA VAL A 4 -13.43 -27.57 -12.45
C VAL A 4 -14.62 -28.19 -11.71
N HIS A 5 -15.25 -27.40 -10.86
CA HIS A 5 -16.65 -27.59 -10.47
C HIS A 5 -17.47 -26.47 -11.12
N PRO A 6 -17.88 -26.61 -12.39
CA PRO A 6 -18.68 -25.59 -13.04
C PRO A 6 -20.04 -25.54 -12.35
N TYR A 7 -20.24 -24.53 -11.50
CA TYR A 7 -21.55 -24.17 -10.99
C TYR A 7 -22.37 -23.60 -12.16
N THR A 8 -22.98 -24.48 -12.95
CA THR A 8 -23.97 -24.08 -13.94
C THR A 8 -25.30 -23.76 -13.23
N ASP A 9 -26.06 -22.82 -13.77
CA ASP A 9 -27.44 -22.47 -13.36
C ASP A 9 -27.62 -21.61 -12.09
N VAL A 10 -26.57 -20.96 -11.57
CA VAL A 10 -26.70 -19.92 -10.53
C VAL A 10 -26.84 -18.55 -11.18
N THR A 11 -27.91 -17.81 -10.84
CA THR A 11 -28.12 -16.42 -11.29
C THR A 11 -28.19 -15.48 -10.07
N PRO A 12 -27.35 -14.43 -10.02
CA PRO A 12 -26.30 -14.09 -10.98
C PRO A 12 -25.18 -15.14 -11.00
N ALA A 13 -24.46 -15.22 -12.12
CA ALA A 13 -23.33 -16.14 -12.27
C ALA A 13 -22.34 -15.94 -11.11
N VAL A 14 -21.84 -17.04 -10.56
CA VAL A 14 -20.85 -16.99 -9.47
C VAL A 14 -19.59 -16.27 -9.95
N HIS A 15 -18.98 -15.49 -9.06
CA HIS A 15 -17.74 -14.81 -9.35
C HIS A 15 -16.61 -15.82 -9.59
N THR A 16 -15.82 -15.57 -10.63
CA THR A 16 -14.61 -16.35 -10.92
C THR A 16 -13.49 -16.01 -9.94
N PHE A 17 -12.53 -16.92 -9.83
CA PHE A 17 -11.33 -16.71 -9.01
C PHE A 17 -10.60 -15.40 -9.38
N ASP A 18 -10.43 -15.13 -10.67
CA ASP A 18 -9.79 -13.90 -11.16
C ASP A 18 -10.57 -12.62 -10.79
N GLN A 19 -11.90 -12.68 -10.83
CA GLN A 19 -12.74 -11.55 -10.43
C GLN A 19 -12.60 -11.28 -8.94
N THR A 20 -12.52 -12.33 -8.10
CA THR A 20 -12.26 -12.18 -6.67
C THR A 20 -10.88 -11.60 -6.39
N VAL A 21 -9.81 -12.10 -7.03
CA VAL A 21 -8.45 -11.53 -6.94
C VAL A 21 -8.47 -10.04 -7.28
N THR A 22 -9.08 -9.70 -8.42
CA THR A 22 -9.12 -8.32 -8.94
C THR A 22 -9.87 -7.41 -7.97
N ALA A 23 -11.02 -7.85 -7.46
CA ALA A 23 -11.80 -7.08 -6.50
C ALA A 23 -11.06 -6.87 -5.18
N LEU A 24 -10.37 -7.90 -4.67
CA LEU A 24 -9.55 -7.79 -3.46
C LEU A 24 -8.40 -6.82 -3.66
N ASN A 25 -7.62 -6.96 -4.74
CA ASN A 25 -6.51 -6.06 -5.03
C ASN A 25 -6.97 -4.62 -5.24
N ALA A 26 -8.13 -4.40 -5.86
CA ALA A 26 -8.70 -3.07 -6.07
C ALA A 26 -9.01 -2.32 -4.76
N ILE A 27 -9.21 -3.05 -3.66
CA ILE A 27 -9.45 -2.45 -2.32
C ILE A 27 -8.25 -2.63 -1.38
N GLY A 28 -7.11 -3.14 -1.86
CA GLY A 28 -5.96 -3.53 -1.03
C GLY A 28 -6.23 -4.67 -0.05
N GLY A 29 -7.28 -5.46 -0.30
CA GLY A 29 -7.61 -6.63 0.47
C GLY A 29 -6.48 -7.65 0.44
N ARG A 30 -6.26 -8.31 1.58
CA ARG A 30 -5.30 -9.40 1.75
C ARG A 30 -6.04 -10.66 2.14
N TYR A 31 -5.67 -11.78 1.53
CA TYR A 31 -6.24 -13.09 1.84
C TYR A 31 -5.51 -13.75 3.03
N ILE A 32 -6.25 -14.35 3.97
CA ILE A 32 -5.69 -15.27 4.96
C ILE A 32 -6.39 -16.61 4.78
N GLY A 33 -5.65 -17.62 4.34
CA GLY A 33 -6.18 -18.95 4.13
C GLY A 33 -5.95 -19.86 5.33
N VAL A 34 -6.94 -20.70 5.66
CA VAL A 34 -6.76 -21.85 6.56
C VAL A 34 -7.17 -23.11 5.80
N ALA A 35 -6.21 -23.99 5.52
CA ALA A 35 -6.47 -25.30 4.94
C ALA A 35 -6.70 -26.34 6.04
N LEU A 36 -7.69 -27.22 5.89
CA LEU A 36 -7.99 -28.27 6.86
C LEU A 36 -7.35 -29.60 6.44
N THR A 37 -6.67 -30.28 7.36
CA THR A 37 -5.97 -31.55 7.04
C THR A 37 -6.80 -32.82 7.22
N SER A 38 -7.91 -32.82 7.95
CA SER A 38 -8.75 -34.03 8.03
C SER A 38 -10.15 -33.84 8.61
N GLY A 39 -11.16 -34.31 7.88
CA GLY A 39 -12.52 -34.51 8.38
C GLY A 39 -13.36 -35.40 7.47
N GLY A 40 -12.96 -36.67 7.28
CA GLY A 40 -13.84 -37.73 6.76
C GLY A 40 -14.03 -37.80 5.24
N GLY A 41 -13.40 -38.81 4.62
CA GLY A 41 -13.96 -39.52 3.45
C GLY A 41 -13.91 -38.86 2.07
N CYS A 42 -13.79 -37.53 1.95
CA CYS A 42 -13.63 -36.87 0.66
C CYS A 42 -12.20 -36.36 0.52
N GLY A 43 -11.39 -36.97 -0.35
CA GLY A 43 -9.95 -36.74 -0.51
C GLY A 43 -9.55 -35.38 -1.11
N VAL A 44 -9.98 -34.26 -0.51
CA VAL A 44 -9.65 -32.89 -0.93
C VAL A 44 -8.51 -32.26 -0.12
N ALA A 45 -7.90 -32.99 0.82
CA ALA A 45 -6.85 -32.52 1.73
C ALA A 45 -5.55 -32.00 1.07
N GLY A 46 -5.45 -32.00 -0.26
CA GLY A 46 -4.37 -31.34 -1.02
C GLY A 46 -4.84 -30.28 -2.02
N LEU A 47 -6.12 -30.28 -2.42
CA LEU A 47 -6.68 -29.35 -3.41
C LEU A 47 -7.05 -28.00 -2.80
N ASP A 48 -7.46 -27.98 -1.53
CA ASP A 48 -7.77 -26.74 -0.82
C ASP A 48 -6.49 -25.91 -0.58
N ARG A 49 -5.36 -26.55 -0.28
CA ARG A 49 -4.12 -25.83 0.02
C ARG A 49 -3.56 -25.10 -1.20
N GLU A 50 -3.55 -25.75 -2.37
CA GLU A 50 -3.01 -25.15 -3.61
C GLU A 50 -3.81 -23.91 -4.03
N ALA A 51 -5.14 -23.96 -3.94
CA ALA A 51 -6.00 -22.80 -4.24
C ALA A 51 -5.82 -21.66 -3.23
N HIS A 52 -5.66 -21.99 -1.94
CA HIS A 52 -5.35 -20.99 -0.91
C HIS A 52 -3.97 -20.35 -1.12
N ASP A 53 -2.95 -21.15 -1.48
CA ASP A 53 -1.61 -20.65 -1.75
C ASP A 53 -1.60 -19.71 -2.96
N GLU A 54 -2.33 -20.06 -4.02
CA GLU A 54 -2.48 -19.21 -5.21
C GLU A 54 -3.22 -17.90 -4.89
N MET A 55 -4.29 -17.97 -4.09
CA MET A 55 -5.03 -16.80 -3.65
C MET A 55 -4.16 -15.86 -2.81
N ALA A 56 -3.37 -16.42 -1.89
CA ALA A 56 -2.43 -15.68 -1.07
C ALA A 56 -1.34 -15.00 -1.92
N ARG A 57 -0.73 -15.70 -2.90
CA ARG A 57 0.26 -15.09 -3.80
C ARG A 57 -0.34 -13.94 -4.61
N ARG A 58 -1.52 -14.15 -5.20
CA ARG A 58 -2.14 -13.16 -6.09
C ARG A 58 -2.73 -11.96 -5.39
N THR A 59 -2.98 -12.05 -4.09
CA THR A 59 -3.38 -10.92 -3.24
C THR A 59 -2.22 -10.31 -2.47
N GLY A 60 -0.99 -10.83 -2.65
CA GLY A 60 0.19 -10.33 -1.95
C GLY A 60 0.25 -10.73 -0.47
N SER A 61 -0.56 -11.68 -0.01
CA SER A 61 -0.49 -12.25 1.35
C SER A 61 0.62 -13.29 1.47
N VAL A 62 1.85 -12.83 1.28
CA VAL A 62 3.05 -13.65 1.38
C VAL A 62 3.98 -13.06 2.44
N ASP A 63 4.83 -13.90 3.02
CA ASP A 63 5.91 -13.41 3.89
C ASP A 63 7.06 -12.80 3.08
N ALA A 64 8.08 -12.31 3.79
CA ALA A 64 9.28 -11.71 3.19
C ALA A 64 10.08 -12.67 2.27
N THR A 65 9.81 -13.98 2.29
CA THR A 65 10.43 -14.98 1.39
C THR A 65 9.55 -15.30 0.18
N GLY A 66 8.36 -14.70 0.08
CA GLY A 66 7.37 -15.01 -0.94
C GLY A 66 6.55 -16.26 -0.62
N ALA A 67 6.64 -16.81 0.60
CA ALA A 67 5.85 -17.97 1.00
C ALA A 67 4.41 -17.54 1.34
N PRO A 68 3.37 -18.25 0.85
CA PRO A 68 1.97 -17.94 1.14
C PRO A 68 1.63 -17.99 2.63
N LEU A 69 0.92 -16.98 3.12
CA LEU A 69 0.38 -16.93 4.48
C LEU A 69 -0.91 -17.74 4.58
N VAL A 70 -0.76 -19.05 4.45
CA VAL A 70 -1.84 -20.02 4.59
C VAL A 70 -1.47 -20.96 5.73
N SER A 71 -2.34 -21.10 6.72
CA SER A 71 -2.15 -22.02 7.83
C SER A 71 -2.81 -23.36 7.54
N VAL A 72 -2.38 -24.40 8.25
CA VAL A 72 -3.03 -25.71 8.25
C VAL A 72 -3.56 -25.97 9.64
N ALA A 73 -4.85 -26.28 9.75
CA ALA A 73 -5.49 -26.56 11.04
C ALA A 73 -6.13 -27.94 11.05
N GLU A 74 -5.96 -28.67 12.14
CA GLU A 74 -6.85 -29.78 12.49
C GLU A 74 -8.13 -29.20 13.09
N SER A 75 -9.27 -29.83 12.78
CA SER A 75 -10.67 -29.37 12.84
C SER A 75 -11.20 -28.66 14.11
N GLY A 76 -10.36 -28.40 15.11
CA GLY A 76 -10.66 -27.58 16.30
C GLY A 76 -9.64 -26.49 16.66
N THR A 77 -8.56 -26.29 15.89
CA THR A 77 -7.47 -25.32 16.18
C THR A 77 -7.47 -24.07 15.29
N VAL A 78 -8.52 -23.93 14.46
CA VAL A 78 -8.67 -22.85 13.49
C VAL A 78 -8.53 -21.46 14.14
N SER A 79 -9.04 -21.28 15.36
CA SER A 79 -9.04 -19.99 16.06
C SER A 79 -7.64 -19.46 16.40
N SER A 80 -6.71 -20.30 16.87
CA SER A 80 -5.33 -19.86 17.15
C SER A 80 -4.53 -19.67 15.86
N SER A 81 -4.74 -20.56 14.88
CA SER A 81 -4.08 -20.44 13.56
C SER A 81 -4.43 -19.15 12.82
N ILE A 82 -5.65 -18.62 13.00
CA ILE A 82 -6.07 -17.33 12.44
C ILE A 82 -5.35 -16.18 13.15
N ILE A 83 -5.24 -16.20 14.48
CA ILE A 83 -4.56 -15.15 15.24
C ILE A 83 -3.08 -15.06 14.85
N ASP A 84 -2.39 -16.20 14.79
CA ASP A 84 -0.97 -16.25 14.39
C ASP A 84 -0.79 -15.81 12.92
N SER A 85 -1.73 -16.16 12.05
CA SER A 85 -1.70 -15.74 10.65
C SER A 85 -1.98 -14.24 10.48
N ILE A 86 -2.84 -13.63 11.31
CA ILE A 86 -3.07 -12.18 11.33
C ILE A 86 -1.83 -11.45 11.86
N GLN A 87 -1.21 -11.95 12.93
CA GLN A 87 0.03 -11.38 13.45
C GLN A 87 1.16 -11.46 12.42
N THR A 88 1.26 -12.58 11.69
CA THR A 88 2.22 -12.74 10.60
C THR A 88 1.88 -11.83 9.42
N LEU A 89 0.61 -11.71 9.01
CA LEU A 89 0.21 -10.81 7.93
C LEU A 89 0.58 -9.36 8.25
N ALA A 90 0.26 -8.89 9.47
CA ALA A 90 0.55 -7.54 9.92
C ALA A 90 2.06 -7.27 10.07
N ALA A 91 2.86 -8.29 10.41
CA ALA A 91 4.29 -8.17 10.62
C ALA A 91 5.16 -8.52 9.40
N SER A 92 4.62 -9.21 8.39
CA SER A 92 5.43 -9.87 7.36
C SER A 92 4.99 -9.63 5.94
N THR A 93 3.85 -8.97 5.69
CA THR A 93 3.42 -8.68 4.31
C THR A 93 4.14 -7.45 3.79
N PRO A 94 5.08 -7.57 2.84
CA PRO A 94 5.73 -6.40 2.29
C PRO A 94 4.73 -5.55 1.51
N GLN A 95 4.93 -4.24 1.50
CA GLN A 95 4.04 -3.30 0.81
C GLN A 95 4.83 -2.45 -0.17
N ASP A 96 4.22 -2.16 -1.32
CA ASP A 96 4.77 -1.14 -2.21
C ASP A 96 4.32 0.23 -1.67
N VAL A 97 5.27 1.15 -1.48
CA VAL A 97 5.03 2.44 -0.83
C VAL A 97 5.39 3.56 -1.79
N ASN A 98 4.42 4.42 -2.10
CA ASN A 98 4.58 5.59 -2.95
C ASN A 98 3.84 6.79 -2.34
N THR A 99 3.69 7.88 -3.10
CA THR A 99 3.02 9.09 -2.63
C THR A 99 1.89 9.55 -3.55
N ARG A 100 0.88 10.19 -2.96
CA ARG A 100 -0.20 10.90 -3.67
C ARG A 100 -0.32 12.32 -3.12
N THR A 101 -0.66 13.27 -3.96
CA THR A 101 -0.83 14.68 -3.59
C THR A 101 -2.28 15.11 -3.71
N GLU A 102 -2.70 16.08 -2.89
CA GLU A 102 -4.04 16.64 -2.93
C GLU A 102 -4.03 18.14 -2.59
N ASN A 103 -4.80 18.92 -3.35
CA ASN A 103 -4.97 20.34 -3.09
C ASN A 103 -5.85 20.57 -1.86
N VAL A 104 -5.51 21.55 -1.02
CA VAL A 104 -6.41 21.98 0.07
C VAL A 104 -7.31 23.12 -0.44
N PRO A 105 -8.64 23.04 -0.29
CA PRO A 105 -9.54 24.12 -0.70
C PRO A 105 -9.23 25.48 -0.05
N GLY A 106 -9.55 26.56 -0.78
CA GLY A 106 -9.40 27.93 -0.29
C GLY A 106 -7.97 28.48 -0.37
N ASN A 107 -7.17 27.97 -1.29
CA ASN A 107 -5.92 28.62 -1.68
C ASN A 107 -6.21 29.91 -2.47
N PRO A 108 -5.30 30.90 -2.47
CA PRO A 108 -5.46 32.14 -3.24
C PRO A 108 -5.82 31.86 -4.70
N ASP A 109 -6.85 32.56 -5.19
CA ASP A 109 -7.41 32.41 -6.54
C ASP A 109 -7.78 30.97 -6.93
N ASP A 110 -8.09 30.13 -5.94
CA ASP A 110 -8.38 28.69 -6.09
C ASP A 110 -7.27 27.92 -6.81
N ILE A 111 -6.04 28.41 -6.75
CA ILE A 111 -4.86 27.74 -7.33
C ILE A 111 -4.66 26.38 -6.67
N ASP A 112 -4.41 25.38 -7.51
CA ASP A 112 -4.00 24.06 -7.06
C ASP A 112 -2.56 24.11 -6.55
N ALA A 113 -2.39 23.99 -5.23
CA ALA A 113 -1.08 24.04 -4.59
C ALA A 113 -0.19 22.82 -4.92
N THR A 114 -0.75 21.74 -5.46
CA THR A 114 0.06 20.60 -5.90
C THR A 114 0.92 20.93 -7.12
N LEU A 115 0.58 21.99 -7.86
CA LEU A 115 1.37 22.48 -8.99
C LEU A 115 2.72 23.10 -8.60
N PHE A 116 2.93 23.40 -7.31
CA PHE A 116 4.25 23.80 -6.81
C PHE A 116 5.18 22.60 -6.56
N LEU A 117 4.66 21.37 -6.54
CA LEU A 117 5.46 20.15 -6.35
C LEU A 117 6.06 19.73 -7.70
N ASN A 118 7.38 19.82 -7.82
CA ASN A 118 8.10 19.41 -9.02
C ASN A 118 8.40 17.90 -9.02
N ALA A 119 8.86 17.39 -7.88
CA ALA A 119 9.22 15.97 -7.73
C ALA A 119 9.03 15.46 -6.29
N ILE A 120 8.69 14.19 -6.17
CA ILE A 120 8.71 13.43 -4.91
C ILE A 120 9.41 12.11 -5.21
N VAL A 121 10.60 11.88 -4.62
CA VAL A 121 11.47 10.76 -4.98
C VAL A 121 11.82 9.93 -3.75
N PRO A 122 11.64 8.59 -3.79
CA PRO A 122 12.15 7.67 -2.76
C PRO A 122 13.64 7.88 -2.48
N LEU A 123 14.00 8.27 -1.26
CA LEU A 123 15.39 8.52 -0.88
C LEU A 123 16.03 7.31 -0.21
N GLU A 124 15.58 6.95 1.00
CA GLU A 124 16.11 5.84 1.80
C GLU A 124 15.05 5.29 2.75
N ALA A 125 15.28 4.10 3.32
CA ALA A 125 14.46 3.54 4.38
C ALA A 125 15.26 3.37 5.68
N TYR A 126 14.57 3.44 6.82
CA TYR A 126 15.16 3.38 8.15
C TYR A 126 14.47 2.35 9.04
N ARG A 127 15.25 1.79 9.96
CA ARG A 127 14.77 0.97 11.06
C ARG A 127 15.57 1.29 12.30
N ASP A 128 14.87 1.50 13.42
CA ASP A 128 15.48 1.86 14.70
C ASP A 128 16.46 3.06 14.61
N GLY A 129 16.13 4.02 13.74
CA GLY A 129 16.93 5.24 13.51
C GLY A 129 18.18 5.05 12.63
N ALA A 130 18.38 3.89 12.01
CA ALA A 130 19.50 3.62 11.11
C ALA A 130 19.03 3.29 9.69
N ALA A 131 19.81 3.70 8.68
CA ALA A 131 19.54 3.36 7.29
C ALA A 131 19.48 1.85 7.11
N CYS A 132 18.46 1.38 6.41
CA CYS A 132 18.15 -0.03 6.21
C CYS A 132 17.88 -0.32 4.73
N PRO A 133 18.92 -0.47 3.90
CA PRO A 133 18.77 -0.81 2.48
C PRO A 133 18.13 -2.19 2.25
N THR A 134 18.10 -3.04 3.27
CA THR A 134 17.46 -4.36 3.24
C THR A 134 16.00 -4.35 3.68
N CYS A 135 15.47 -3.19 4.09
CA CYS A 135 14.08 -3.08 4.53
C CYS A 135 13.10 -2.95 3.35
N TYR A 136 13.59 -2.88 2.13
CA TYR A 136 12.83 -2.93 0.87
C TYR A 136 13.64 -3.74 -0.15
N THR A 137 13.00 -4.19 -1.24
CA THR A 137 13.69 -4.98 -2.27
C THR A 137 14.37 -4.08 -3.30
N THR A 138 13.65 -3.10 -3.82
CA THR A 138 14.12 -2.10 -4.79
C THR A 138 13.37 -0.79 -4.62
N LYS A 139 13.89 0.29 -5.19
CA LYS A 139 13.13 1.54 -5.35
C LYS A 139 13.37 2.12 -6.74
N ASP A 140 12.38 2.82 -7.26
CA ASP A 140 12.50 3.65 -8.46
C ASP A 140 12.26 5.14 -8.13
N MET A 141 12.03 5.97 -9.14
CA MET A 141 11.83 7.41 -8.95
C MET A 141 10.51 7.76 -8.26
N THR A 142 9.63 6.80 -8.00
CA THR A 142 8.26 7.02 -7.50
C THR A 142 7.88 6.10 -6.34
N THR A 143 8.45 4.90 -6.28
CA THR A 143 7.97 3.83 -5.42
C THR A 143 9.11 3.08 -4.74
N PHE A 144 8.95 2.79 -3.44
CA PHE A 144 9.65 1.70 -2.76
C PHE A 144 8.88 0.40 -2.96
N HIS A 145 9.56 -0.65 -3.43
CA HIS A 145 8.95 -1.95 -3.68
C HIS A 145 9.23 -2.92 -2.54
N GLN A 146 8.18 -3.60 -2.07
CA GLN A 146 8.26 -4.63 -1.04
C GLN A 146 8.90 -4.13 0.27
N VAL A 147 8.43 -3.00 0.79
CA VAL A 147 8.83 -2.45 2.09
C VAL A 147 8.36 -3.38 3.21
N THR A 148 9.28 -3.78 4.06
CA THR A 148 9.00 -4.61 5.24
C THR A 148 8.19 -3.80 6.25
N PRO A 149 7.10 -4.34 6.84
CA PRO A 149 6.35 -3.65 7.88
C PRO A 149 7.22 -3.16 9.05
N GLY A 150 6.84 -2.02 9.63
CA GLY A 150 7.59 -1.35 10.71
C GLY A 150 8.83 -0.59 10.24
N THR A 151 9.01 -0.43 8.92
CA THR A 151 10.09 0.37 8.32
C THR A 151 9.60 1.80 8.11
N GLU A 152 10.46 2.76 8.42
CA GLU A 152 10.26 4.18 8.08
C GLU A 152 10.85 4.45 6.69
N VAL A 153 10.16 5.24 5.86
CA VAL A 153 10.62 5.59 4.51
C VAL A 153 10.78 7.10 4.39
N GLU A 154 11.82 7.51 3.69
CA GLU A 154 12.14 8.91 3.42
C GLU A 154 11.94 9.20 1.93
N PHE A 155 11.28 10.33 1.66
CA PHE A 155 11.11 10.87 0.32
C PHE A 155 11.73 12.26 0.28
N ASP A 156 12.49 12.52 -0.78
CA ASP A 156 12.96 13.85 -1.12
C ASP A 156 11.87 14.58 -1.93
N ILE A 157 11.60 15.83 -1.58
CA ILE A 157 10.50 16.61 -2.15
C ILE A 157 11.04 17.92 -2.69
N GLU A 158 10.87 18.14 -4.00
CA GLU A 158 11.27 19.36 -4.67
C GLU A 158 10.07 20.25 -4.95
N PHE A 159 10.17 21.52 -4.54
CA PHE A 159 9.18 22.55 -4.81
C PHE A 159 9.75 23.60 -5.76
N GLU A 160 8.97 24.00 -6.76
CA GLU A 160 9.31 25.07 -7.68
C GLU A 160 8.10 25.98 -7.91
N ASN A 161 8.32 27.31 -7.89
CA ASN A 161 7.27 28.27 -8.22
C ASN A 161 7.42 28.76 -9.66
N THR A 162 6.59 28.20 -10.55
CA THR A 162 6.46 28.65 -11.94
C THR A 162 5.07 29.23 -12.26
N ILE A 163 4.17 29.23 -11.28
CA ILE A 163 2.73 29.48 -11.48
C ILE A 163 2.21 30.74 -10.80
N ARG A 164 2.91 31.28 -9.79
CA ARG A 164 2.46 32.45 -9.03
C ARG A 164 3.57 33.48 -8.89
N MET A 165 3.41 34.61 -9.57
CA MET A 165 4.25 35.77 -9.30
C MET A 165 3.92 36.35 -7.91
N GLY A 166 4.94 36.89 -7.22
CA GLY A 166 4.74 37.56 -5.94
C GLY A 166 3.73 38.71 -6.06
N GLN A 167 2.88 38.87 -5.04
CA GLN A 167 1.85 39.92 -4.98
C GLN A 167 2.28 41.04 -4.00
N GLU A 168 1.39 42.00 -3.71
CA GLU A 168 1.67 43.04 -2.71
C GLU A 168 1.88 42.47 -1.29
N THR A 169 1.30 41.31 -0.99
CA THR A 169 1.45 40.61 0.29
C THR A 169 1.88 39.17 0.08
N ALA A 170 2.53 38.58 1.09
CA ALA A 170 2.89 37.17 1.07
C ALA A 170 1.63 36.31 1.01
N GLU A 171 1.68 35.27 0.19
CA GLU A 171 0.58 34.33 0.02
C GLU A 171 1.00 32.94 0.48
N ILE A 172 0.05 32.20 1.07
CA ILE A 172 0.27 30.86 1.57
C ILE A 172 -0.63 29.90 0.81
N PHE A 173 -0.02 28.89 0.21
CA PHE A 173 -0.69 27.79 -0.49
C PHE A 173 -0.55 26.51 0.33
N ARG A 174 -1.60 25.69 0.34
CA ARG A 174 -1.66 24.48 1.15
C ARG A 174 -1.96 23.27 0.28
N ALA A 175 -1.14 22.24 0.42
CA ALA A 175 -1.35 20.94 -0.18
C ALA A 175 -1.17 19.84 0.87
N LYS A 176 -1.65 18.64 0.56
CA LYS A 176 -1.41 17.43 1.33
C LYS A 176 -0.58 16.46 0.50
N ILE A 177 0.34 15.77 1.18
CA ILE A 177 1.11 14.65 0.64
C ILE A 177 0.75 13.44 1.50
N PHE A 178 0.24 12.41 0.84
CA PHE A 178 -0.07 11.12 1.44
C PHE A 178 1.02 10.13 1.09
N VAL A 179 1.48 9.36 2.07
CA VAL A 179 2.25 8.15 1.84
C VAL A 179 1.25 7.01 1.68
N VAL A 180 1.31 6.28 0.58
CA VAL A 180 0.31 5.28 0.21
C VAL A 180 0.94 3.90 0.09
N GLY A 181 0.38 2.94 0.82
CA GLY A 181 0.72 1.52 0.77
C GLY A 181 -0.18 0.77 -0.21
N ASN A 182 0.44 -0.01 -1.10
CA ASN A 182 -0.19 -0.84 -2.12
C ASN A 182 -1.22 -0.08 -2.99
N GLY A 183 -1.01 1.23 -3.17
CA GLY A 183 -1.86 2.11 -3.98
C GLY A 183 -3.24 2.45 -3.40
N VAL A 184 -3.59 1.97 -2.21
CA VAL A 184 -4.95 2.13 -1.67
C VAL A 184 -5.02 2.55 -0.20
N THR A 185 -3.98 2.31 0.59
CA THR A 185 -3.99 2.60 2.03
C THR A 185 -3.14 3.83 2.31
N ASP A 186 -3.74 4.89 2.84
CA ASP A 186 -3.00 6.03 3.34
C ASP A 186 -2.28 5.62 4.65
N LEU A 187 -0.95 5.55 4.59
CA LEU A 187 -0.05 5.18 5.69
C LEU A 187 0.35 6.38 6.55
N ASP A 188 0.51 7.55 5.91
CA ASP A 188 0.80 8.82 6.58
C ASP A 188 0.22 9.98 5.77
N GLU A 189 -0.02 11.11 6.44
CA GLU A 189 -0.49 12.36 5.84
C GLU A 189 0.35 13.53 6.36
N ARG A 190 0.86 14.35 5.44
CA ARG A 190 1.56 15.59 5.74
C ARG A 190 0.92 16.76 5.02
N GLN A 191 0.55 17.78 5.79
CA GLN A 191 0.12 19.06 5.23
C GLN A 191 1.33 19.96 5.04
N VAL A 192 1.53 20.45 3.81
CA VAL A 192 2.62 21.35 3.44
C VAL A 192 2.10 22.77 3.21
N TYR A 193 2.91 23.75 3.56
CA TYR A 193 2.62 25.17 3.40
C TYR A 193 3.69 25.79 2.50
N ILE A 194 3.28 26.28 1.34
CA ILE A 194 4.16 26.96 0.38
C ILE A 194 3.94 28.45 0.55
N VAL A 195 5.01 29.18 0.85
CA VAL A 195 4.97 30.64 1.02
C VAL A 195 5.52 31.29 -0.23
N VAL A 196 4.69 32.04 -0.94
CA VAL A 196 5.12 32.89 -2.05
C VAL A 196 5.36 34.29 -1.50
N PRO A 197 6.59 34.82 -1.58
CA PRO A 197 6.91 36.14 -1.04
C PRO A 197 6.20 37.27 -1.81
N PRO A 198 6.08 38.46 -1.20
CA PRO A 198 5.67 39.65 -1.91
C PRO A 198 6.63 39.99 -3.05
N GLU A 199 6.14 40.71 -4.05
CA GLU A 199 6.97 41.22 -5.14
C GLU A 199 8.11 42.10 -4.60
N GLY A 200 9.34 41.87 -5.10
CA GLY A 200 10.50 42.70 -4.77
C GLY A 200 11.17 42.43 -3.41
N GLN A 201 10.82 41.34 -2.70
CA GLN A 201 11.52 40.92 -1.49
C GLN A 201 12.08 39.49 -1.58
N GLU A 202 13.32 39.31 -1.11
CA GLU A 202 13.98 38.01 -0.91
C GLU A 202 13.76 37.58 0.56
N ILE A 203 13.21 36.40 0.80
CA ILE A 203 13.06 35.87 2.16
C ILE A 203 14.33 35.11 2.52
N VAL A 204 15.02 35.58 3.56
CA VAL A 204 16.10 34.82 4.20
C VAL A 204 15.47 33.90 5.24
N ILE A 205 15.47 32.59 4.98
CA ILE A 205 15.03 31.58 5.95
C ILE A 205 16.27 31.17 6.75
N PHE A 206 16.23 31.32 8.08
CA PHE A 206 17.29 30.90 9.02
C PHE A 206 17.03 29.50 9.57
#